data_AF-A0A1X9YDB5-F1
#
_entry.id   AF-A0A1X9YDB5-F1
#
_cell.length_a   1.000
_cell.length_b   1.000
_cell.length_c   1.000
_cell.angle_alpha   90.00
_cell.angle_beta   90.00
_cell.angle_gamma   90.00
#
_symmetry.space_group_name_H-M   'P 1'
#
loop_
_entity.id
_entity.type
_entity.pdbx_description
1 polymer ?
#
loop_
_entity_poly.entity_id
_entity_poly.type
_entity_poly.pdbx_seq_one_letter_code
_entity_poly.pdbx_strand_id
1 'polypeptide(L)'
;MQPDGTILELCQVVTDIDRALEHWTRVIGAGPFFVFDVPVLPGQLYRGQPTEVSMRVAFGFSGGLLIELLQQTNDRPSVFGEMLDAHGEGYHHVMLRIAYDQGVERLSGHGYEIAFSGQMPSGERFCLFDTRSGNGGYVELMEISPAMEDSLRRMHAAHLDWDGVTAPVRSMADLR
;
A
#
# COMPACT_ATOMS: atom_id res chain seq x y z
N MET A 1 -15.43 -2.33 1.52
CA MET A 1 -14.35 -1.89 2.40
C MET A 1 -14.38 -2.75 3.65
N GLN A 2 -13.20 -3.11 4.13
CA GLN A 2 -13.04 -4.03 5.25
C GLN A 2 -13.37 -3.34 6.59
N PRO A 3 -13.95 -4.07 7.58
CA PRO A 3 -14.28 -3.51 8.88
C PRO A 3 -13.04 -3.34 9.77
N ASP A 4 -13.15 -2.54 10.83
CA ASP A 4 -12.06 -2.37 11.80
C ASP A 4 -11.64 -3.72 12.42
N GLY A 5 -10.34 -3.91 12.65
CA GLY A 5 -9.75 -5.15 13.15
C GLY A 5 -9.39 -6.18 12.08
N THR A 6 -9.53 -5.85 10.80
CA THR A 6 -9.24 -6.76 9.67
C THR A 6 -8.06 -6.28 8.82
N ILE A 7 -7.73 -7.04 7.77
CA ILE A 7 -6.76 -6.63 6.75
C ILE A 7 -7.47 -5.70 5.77
N LEU A 8 -6.98 -4.48 5.63
CA LEU A 8 -7.50 -3.49 4.69
C LEU A 8 -6.96 -3.72 3.28
N GLU A 9 -5.65 -3.97 3.20
CA GLU A 9 -4.88 -3.92 1.96
C GLU A 9 -3.98 -5.14 1.80
N LEU A 10 -3.80 -5.56 0.56
CA LEU A 10 -2.67 -6.37 0.11
C LEU A 10 -1.85 -5.56 -0.90
N CYS A 11 -0.56 -5.42 -0.64
CA CYS A 11 0.38 -4.75 -1.53
C CYS A 11 1.27 -5.74 -2.27
N GLN A 12 1.41 -5.51 -3.57
CA GLN A 12 2.43 -6.10 -4.43
C GLN A 12 3.44 -5.04 -4.86
N VAL A 13 4.73 -5.32 -4.62
CA VAL A 13 5.81 -4.50 -5.21
C VAL A 13 6.14 -5.00 -6.61
N VAL A 14 6.32 -4.07 -7.54
CA VAL A 14 6.55 -4.34 -8.96
C VAL A 14 7.62 -3.42 -9.54
N THR A 15 8.29 -3.86 -10.61
CA THR A 15 9.27 -3.06 -11.36
C THR A 15 8.64 -2.29 -12.51
N ASP A 16 7.47 -2.75 -12.99
CA ASP A 16 6.68 -2.14 -14.05
C ASP A 16 5.19 -2.18 -13.66
N ILE A 17 4.69 -1.04 -13.20
CA ILE A 17 3.31 -0.89 -12.75
C ILE A 17 2.31 -0.99 -13.89
N ASP A 18 2.67 -0.58 -15.11
CA ASP A 18 1.76 -0.60 -16.25
C ASP A 18 1.53 -2.06 -16.70
N ARG A 19 2.58 -2.90 -16.69
CA ARG A 19 2.44 -4.36 -16.88
C ARG A 19 1.64 -5.02 -15.76
N ALA A 20 1.86 -4.62 -14.51
CA ALA A 20 1.12 -5.16 -13.37
C ALA A 20 -0.38 -4.82 -13.46
N LEU A 21 -0.72 -3.57 -13.79
CA LEU A 21 -2.08 -3.11 -14.02
C LEU A 21 -2.78 -3.94 -15.10
N GLU A 22 -2.10 -4.23 -16.22
CA GLU A 22 -2.65 -5.09 -17.26
C GLU A 22 -2.99 -6.48 -16.72
N HIS A 23 -2.09 -7.09 -15.95
CA HIS A 23 -2.31 -8.42 -15.37
C HIS A 23 -3.48 -8.42 -14.38
N TRP A 24 -3.49 -7.49 -13.43
CA TRP A 24 -4.50 -7.44 -12.38
C TRP A 24 -5.90 -7.14 -12.92
N THR A 25 -5.99 -6.29 -13.94
CA THR A 25 -7.28 -5.95 -14.54
C THR A 25 -7.79 -7.02 -15.48
N ARG A 26 -6.93 -7.62 -16.33
CA ARG A 26 -7.37 -8.57 -17.37
C ARG A 26 -7.40 -10.03 -16.92
N VAL A 27 -6.51 -10.44 -16.03
CA VAL A 27 -6.34 -11.83 -15.63
C VAL A 27 -6.96 -12.08 -14.26
N ILE A 28 -6.67 -11.22 -13.27
CA ILE A 28 -7.17 -11.38 -11.91
C ILE A 28 -8.59 -10.85 -11.75
N GLY A 29 -8.95 -9.78 -12.46
CA GLY A 29 -10.27 -9.15 -12.38
C GLY A 29 -10.43 -8.19 -11.19
N ALA A 30 -9.33 -7.60 -10.71
CA ALA A 30 -9.37 -6.52 -9.73
C ALA A 30 -9.35 -5.15 -10.43
N GLY A 31 -9.85 -4.11 -9.76
CA GLY A 31 -9.90 -2.76 -10.29
C GLY A 31 -11.25 -2.09 -10.03
N PRO A 32 -11.60 -0.99 -10.70
CA PRO A 32 -10.69 -0.18 -11.49
C PRO A 32 -9.57 0.34 -10.58
N PHE A 33 -8.38 0.50 -11.13
CA PHE A 33 -7.24 1.05 -10.40
C PHE A 33 -7.14 2.56 -10.58
N PHE A 34 -6.79 3.27 -9.52
CA PHE A 34 -6.50 4.70 -9.49
C PHE A 34 -5.00 4.89 -9.32
N VAL A 35 -4.35 5.50 -10.30
CA VAL A 35 -2.89 5.63 -10.37
C VAL A 35 -2.47 7.05 -10.00
N PHE A 36 -1.43 7.15 -9.17
CA PHE A 36 -0.85 8.44 -8.75
C PHE A 36 0.63 8.29 -8.35
N ASP A 37 1.36 9.40 -8.44
CA ASP A 37 2.73 9.47 -7.97
C ASP A 37 2.77 9.91 -6.50
N VAL A 38 3.63 9.26 -5.72
CA VAL A 38 3.93 9.60 -4.34
C VAL A 38 5.34 10.20 -4.29
N PRO A 39 5.49 11.51 -4.06
CA PRO A 39 6.80 12.12 -3.91
C PRO A 39 7.46 11.65 -2.61
N VAL A 40 8.72 12.03 -2.41
CA VAL A 40 9.41 11.80 -1.13
C VAL A 40 8.58 12.40 0.01
N LEU A 41 8.20 11.55 0.96
CA LEU A 41 7.38 11.92 2.10
C LEU A 41 8.25 12.35 3.30
N PRO A 42 7.75 13.24 4.18
CA PRO A 42 8.48 13.66 5.37
C PRO A 42 8.91 12.50 6.28
N GLY A 43 10.14 12.61 6.80
CA GLY A 43 10.62 11.77 7.91
C GLY A 43 10.80 10.29 7.55
N GLN A 44 11.03 9.95 6.28
CA GLN A 44 11.25 8.57 5.87
C GLN A 44 12.52 7.98 6.51
N LEU A 45 12.34 6.86 7.20
CA LEU A 45 13.41 6.07 7.79
C LEU A 45 13.35 4.64 7.25
N TYR A 46 14.49 4.10 6.85
CA TYR A 46 14.69 2.68 6.53
C TYR A 46 15.68 2.09 7.52
N ARG A 47 15.26 1.08 8.28
CA ARG A 47 16.06 0.44 9.35
C ARG A 47 16.71 1.48 10.29
N GLY A 48 15.93 2.50 10.66
CA GLY A 48 16.34 3.60 11.54
C GLY A 48 17.24 4.66 10.89
N GLN A 49 17.60 4.53 9.61
CA GLN A 49 18.41 5.51 8.89
C GLN A 49 17.56 6.35 7.94
N PRO A 50 17.85 7.66 7.76
CA PRO A 50 17.14 8.49 6.80
C PRO A 50 17.20 7.93 5.37
N THR A 51 16.08 8.00 4.66
CA THR A 51 15.97 7.68 3.24
C THR A 51 14.98 8.62 2.54
N GLU A 52 14.92 8.58 1.21
CA GLU A 52 14.14 9.52 0.40
C GLU A 52 13.45 8.79 -0.75
N VAL A 53 12.57 7.85 -0.43
CA VAL A 53 11.87 6.99 -1.38
C VAL A 53 10.73 7.75 -2.05
N SER A 54 10.73 7.77 -3.38
CA SER A 54 9.59 8.17 -4.22
C SER A 54 8.99 6.95 -4.91
N MET A 55 7.70 6.98 -5.18
CA MET A 55 6.95 5.83 -5.69
C MET A 55 5.90 6.24 -6.71
N ARG A 56 5.46 5.29 -7.53
CA ARG A 56 4.23 5.33 -8.30
C ARG A 56 3.35 4.21 -7.77
N VAL A 57 2.12 4.54 -7.44
CA VAL A 57 1.18 3.66 -6.74
C VAL A 57 -0.11 3.54 -7.54
N ALA A 58 -0.74 2.37 -7.46
CA ALA A 58 -2.09 2.16 -7.96
C ALA A 58 -2.96 1.44 -6.93
N PHE A 59 -4.11 2.02 -6.62
CA PHE A 59 -5.10 1.46 -5.72
C PHE A 59 -6.32 0.96 -6.49
N GLY A 60 -6.63 -0.33 -6.36
CA GLY A 60 -7.83 -0.96 -6.89
C GLY A 60 -8.48 -1.85 -5.85
N PHE A 61 -9.65 -2.40 -6.13
CA PHE A 61 -10.33 -3.30 -5.20
C PHE A 61 -10.62 -4.67 -5.83
N SER A 62 -10.69 -5.69 -4.96
CA SER A 62 -11.29 -6.99 -5.24
C SER A 62 -12.27 -7.31 -4.12
N GLY A 63 -13.57 -7.12 -4.39
CA GLY A 63 -14.59 -7.08 -3.36
C GLY A 63 -14.27 -6.01 -2.31
N GLY A 64 -14.10 -6.45 -1.06
CA GLY A 64 -13.79 -5.54 0.04
C GLY A 64 -12.30 -5.17 0.19
N LEU A 65 -11.38 -5.97 -0.37
CA LEU A 65 -9.93 -5.85 -0.17
C LEU A 65 -9.33 -4.81 -1.11
N LEU A 66 -8.57 -3.86 -0.55
CA LEU A 66 -7.74 -2.93 -1.31
C LEU A 66 -6.52 -3.67 -1.86
N ILE A 67 -6.26 -3.53 -3.15
CA ILE A 67 -5.08 -4.02 -3.83
C ILE A 67 -4.19 -2.81 -4.14
N GLU A 68 -3.00 -2.80 -3.58
CA GLU A 68 -1.95 -1.84 -3.91
C GLU A 68 -0.94 -2.47 -4.88
N LEU A 69 -0.65 -1.77 -5.98
CA LEU A 69 0.53 -2.01 -6.79
C LEU A 69 1.51 -0.86 -6.55
N LEU A 70 2.70 -1.18 -6.09
CA LEU A 70 3.70 -0.20 -5.70
C LEU A 70 4.97 -0.38 -6.52
N GLN A 71 5.35 0.67 -7.24
CA GLN A 71 6.62 0.75 -7.94
C GLN A 71 7.47 1.87 -7.34
N GLN A 72 8.60 1.53 -6.73
CA GLN A 72 9.59 2.54 -6.33
C GLN A 72 10.19 3.20 -7.58
N THR A 73 10.31 4.53 -7.59
CA THR A 73 10.74 5.31 -8.77
C THR A 73 12.16 5.86 -8.67
N ASN A 74 12.89 5.54 -7.60
CA ASN A 74 14.30 5.88 -7.42
C ASN A 74 15.08 4.70 -6.80
N ASP A 75 16.38 4.87 -6.62
CA ASP A 75 17.31 3.83 -6.12
C ASP A 75 17.63 3.97 -4.62
N ARG A 76 16.82 4.72 -3.87
CA ARG A 76 17.06 4.91 -2.44
C ARG A 76 16.84 3.62 -1.65
N PRO A 77 17.65 3.33 -0.61
CA PRO A 77 17.47 2.16 0.23
C PRO A 77 16.08 2.11 0.87
N SER A 78 15.39 0.98 0.75
CA SER A 78 14.03 0.78 1.24
C SER A 78 13.70 -0.71 1.41
N VAL A 79 12.57 -0.99 2.07
CA VAL A 79 12.00 -2.34 2.15
C VAL A 79 11.47 -2.85 0.80
N PHE A 80 11.06 -1.94 -0.10
CA PHE A 80 10.60 -2.28 -1.44
C PHE A 80 11.75 -2.79 -2.30
N GLY A 81 12.88 -2.06 -2.31
CA GLY A 81 14.11 -2.48 -2.98
C GLY A 81 14.68 -3.75 -2.35
N GLU A 82 14.70 -3.85 -1.02
CA GLU A 82 15.16 -5.06 -0.32
C GLU A 82 14.38 -6.32 -0.75
N MET A 83 13.06 -6.20 -0.89
CA MET A 83 12.22 -7.30 -1.33
C MET A 83 12.47 -7.66 -2.80
N LEU A 84 12.53 -6.65 -3.68
CA LEU A 84 12.81 -6.85 -5.11
C LEU A 84 14.15 -7.53 -5.35
N ASP A 85 15.20 -7.11 -4.62
CA ASP A 85 16.54 -7.70 -4.74
C ASP A 85 16.58 -9.15 -4.25
N ALA A 86 15.83 -9.48 -3.20
CA ALA A 86 15.84 -10.81 -2.59
C ALA A 86 14.94 -11.82 -3.33
N HIS A 87 13.80 -11.37 -3.85
CA HIS A 87 12.72 -12.26 -4.31
C HIS A 87 12.12 -11.89 -5.68
N GLY A 88 12.51 -10.75 -6.26
CA GLY A 88 11.84 -10.18 -7.42
C GLY A 88 10.47 -9.59 -7.05
N GLU A 89 9.62 -9.35 -8.05
CA GLU A 89 8.30 -8.80 -7.83
C GLU A 89 7.35 -9.78 -7.12
N GLY A 90 6.43 -9.26 -6.31
CA GLY A 90 5.49 -10.12 -5.59
C GLY A 90 4.88 -9.49 -4.34
N TYR A 91 4.30 -10.36 -3.52
CA TYR A 91 3.67 -9.98 -2.25
C TYR A 91 4.66 -9.26 -1.34
N HIS A 92 4.33 -8.02 -0.96
CA HIS A 92 5.17 -7.20 -0.09
C HIS A 92 4.60 -7.12 1.33
N HIS A 93 3.35 -6.68 1.47
CA HIS A 93 2.78 -6.46 2.79
C HIS A 93 1.25 -6.57 2.81
N VAL A 94 0.72 -6.68 4.03
CA VAL A 94 -0.70 -6.41 4.30
C VAL A 94 -0.81 -5.20 5.22
N MET A 95 -1.80 -4.35 5.00
CA MET A 95 -2.12 -3.26 5.91
C MET A 95 -3.25 -3.67 6.86
N LEU A 96 -3.08 -3.44 8.16
CA LEU A 96 -4.14 -3.68 9.14
C LEU A 96 -5.03 -2.45 9.31
N ARG A 97 -6.35 -2.66 9.33
CA ARG A 97 -7.33 -1.64 9.70
C ARG A 97 -7.50 -1.55 11.22
N ILE A 98 -6.52 -0.98 11.89
CA ILE A 98 -6.52 -0.81 13.36
C ILE A 98 -5.99 0.57 13.74
N ALA A 99 -6.22 0.99 14.99
CA ALA A 99 -5.60 2.21 15.49
C ALA A 99 -4.07 2.07 15.49
N TYR A 100 -3.36 3.09 14.99
CA TYR A 100 -1.92 3.05 14.76
C TYR A 100 -1.14 2.62 16.01
N ASP A 101 -1.34 3.31 17.14
CA ASP A 101 -0.58 3.03 18.37
C ASP A 101 -0.91 1.64 18.96
N GLN A 102 -2.15 1.17 18.80
CA GLN A 102 -2.54 -0.19 19.18
C GLN A 102 -1.80 -1.25 18.34
N GLY A 103 -1.65 -1.00 17.04
CA GLY A 103 -0.90 -1.86 16.14
C GLY A 103 0.59 -1.89 16.49
N VAL A 104 1.18 -0.72 16.74
CA VAL A 104 2.59 -0.59 17.13
C VAL A 104 2.86 -1.35 18.43
N GLU A 105 2.04 -1.14 19.45
CA GLU A 105 2.15 -1.86 20.73
C GLU A 105 2.04 -3.38 20.52
N ARG A 106 1.04 -3.82 19.75
CA ARG A 106 0.83 -5.25 19.46
C ARG A 106 2.03 -5.88 18.78
N LEU A 107 2.54 -5.29 17.69
CA LEU A 107 3.62 -5.89 16.90
C LEU A 107 4.96 -5.83 17.64
N SER A 108 5.24 -4.72 18.31
CA SER A 108 6.45 -4.55 19.13
C SER A 108 6.43 -5.52 20.33
N GLY A 109 5.26 -5.72 20.96
CA GLY A 109 5.08 -6.69 22.04
C GLY A 109 5.31 -8.14 21.63
N HIS A 110 5.28 -8.44 20.33
CA HIS A 110 5.64 -9.76 19.77
C HIS A 110 7.09 -9.79 19.24
N GLY A 111 7.88 -8.74 19.46
CA GLY A 111 9.30 -8.68 19.09
C GLY A 111 9.57 -8.32 17.63
N TYR A 112 8.58 -7.84 16.88
CA TYR A 112 8.80 -7.31 15.53
C TYR A 112 9.31 -5.87 15.59
N GLU A 113 10.12 -5.49 14.60
CA GLU A 113 10.73 -4.16 14.50
C GLU A 113 10.20 -3.39 13.29
N ILE A 114 10.18 -2.06 13.38
CA ILE A 114 9.85 -1.19 12.26
C ILE A 114 11.02 -1.19 11.26
N ALA A 115 10.79 -1.63 10.04
CA ALA A 115 11.77 -1.62 8.96
C ALA A 115 11.68 -0.35 8.10
N PHE A 116 10.49 0.24 7.96
CA PHE A 116 10.30 1.49 7.24
C PHE A 116 9.22 2.33 7.90
N SER A 117 9.38 3.65 7.94
CA SER A 117 8.37 4.56 8.50
C SER A 117 8.46 5.95 7.88
N GLY A 118 7.40 6.72 7.99
CA GLY A 118 7.38 8.14 7.61
C GLY A 118 6.08 8.81 8.03
N GLN A 119 5.81 9.97 7.44
CA GLN A 119 4.58 10.74 7.67
C GLN A 119 4.00 11.24 6.35
N MET A 120 2.68 11.37 6.29
CA MET A 120 2.01 12.15 5.27
C MET A 120 2.33 13.63 5.45
N PRO A 121 2.20 14.47 4.40
CA PRO A 121 2.43 15.92 4.53
C PRO A 121 1.53 16.59 5.59
N SER A 122 0.35 16.01 5.86
CA SER A 122 -0.60 16.44 6.89
C SER A 122 -0.28 15.91 8.31
N GLY A 123 0.75 15.07 8.46
CA GLY A 123 1.28 14.62 9.75
C GLY A 123 0.87 13.20 10.15
N GLU A 124 -0.05 12.55 9.44
CA GLU A 124 -0.44 11.17 9.70
C GLU A 124 0.76 10.23 9.55
N ARG A 125 0.97 9.36 10.54
CA ARG A 125 2.09 8.43 10.60
C ARG A 125 1.80 7.17 9.80
N PHE A 126 2.84 6.58 9.20
CA PHE A 126 2.81 5.22 8.68
C PHE A 126 4.10 4.47 9.03
N CYS A 127 4.01 3.14 9.15
CA CYS A 127 5.17 2.27 9.31
C CYS A 127 4.91 0.86 8.79
N LEU A 128 5.99 0.20 8.36
CA LEU A 128 6.05 -1.20 7.95
C LEU A 128 6.90 -1.97 8.97
N PHE A 129 6.29 -2.93 9.65
CA PHE A 129 6.95 -3.86 10.54
C PHE A 129 7.53 -5.04 9.76
N ASP A 130 8.76 -5.45 10.08
CA ASP A 130 9.40 -6.64 9.51
C ASP A 130 8.79 -7.91 10.13
N THR A 131 7.69 -8.39 9.57
CA THR A 131 7.00 -9.61 10.02
C THR A 131 7.33 -10.82 9.15
N ARG A 132 8.36 -10.74 8.31
CA ARG A 132 8.62 -11.75 7.26
C ARG A 132 8.86 -13.14 7.82
N SER A 133 9.45 -13.24 9.01
CA SER A 133 9.63 -14.50 9.74
C SER A 133 8.32 -15.19 10.13
N GLY A 134 7.21 -14.45 10.22
CA GLY A 134 5.90 -14.95 10.62
C GLY A 134 4.91 -15.13 9.45
N ASN A 135 4.83 -14.18 8.53
CA ASN A 135 3.84 -14.18 7.43
C ASN A 135 4.44 -14.06 6.01
N GLY A 136 5.77 -14.05 5.89
CA GLY A 136 6.46 -13.93 4.60
C GLY A 136 6.46 -12.52 3.99
N GLY A 137 5.90 -11.51 4.66
CA GLY A 137 5.89 -10.12 4.20
C GLY A 137 6.02 -9.12 5.36
N TYR A 138 5.75 -7.86 5.09
CA TYR A 138 5.65 -6.82 6.12
C TYR A 138 4.19 -6.66 6.58
N VAL A 139 4.01 -5.99 7.71
CA VAL A 139 2.70 -5.47 8.12
C VAL A 139 2.76 -3.95 8.15
N GLU A 140 1.86 -3.30 7.43
CA GLU A 140 1.70 -1.85 7.46
C GLU A 140 0.68 -1.41 8.51
N LEU A 141 1.01 -0.31 9.19
CA LEU A 141 0.12 0.47 10.03
C LEU A 141 0.15 1.92 9.59
N MET A 142 -1.01 2.56 9.48
CA MET A 142 -1.12 3.97 9.13
C MET A 142 -2.27 4.64 9.88
N GLU A 143 -2.08 5.90 10.24
CA GLU A 143 -3.18 6.77 10.65
C GLU A 143 -4.02 7.15 9.42
N ILE A 144 -5.25 6.64 9.36
CA ILE A 144 -6.16 6.93 8.25
C ILE A 144 -6.94 8.21 8.56
N SER A 145 -6.63 9.29 7.86
CA SER A 145 -7.38 10.55 7.97
C SER A 145 -8.79 10.42 7.41
N PRO A 146 -9.76 11.27 7.84
CA PRO A 146 -11.09 11.28 7.26
C PRO A 146 -11.10 11.48 5.74
N ALA A 147 -10.14 12.25 5.20
CA ALA A 147 -10.04 12.50 3.76
C ALA A 147 -9.54 11.26 2.98
N MET A 148 -8.60 10.51 3.58
CA MET A 148 -8.14 9.26 2.99
C MET A 148 -9.21 8.17 3.06
N GLU A 149 -9.87 8.03 4.22
CA GLU A 149 -11.02 7.13 4.41
C GLU A 149 -12.12 7.38 3.37
N ASP A 150 -12.45 8.65 3.15
CA ASP A 150 -13.47 9.05 2.16
C ASP A 150 -13.03 8.76 0.71
N SER A 151 -11.75 8.91 0.41
CA SER A 151 -11.19 8.55 -0.90
C SER A 151 -11.22 7.04 -1.13
N LEU A 152 -10.81 6.23 -0.15
CA LEU A 152 -10.91 4.77 -0.21
C LEU A 152 -12.36 4.31 -0.37
N ARG A 153 -13.30 4.97 0.32
CA ARG A 153 -14.74 4.68 0.17
C ARG A 153 -15.22 4.94 -1.26
N ARG A 154 -14.86 6.07 -1.86
CA ARG A 154 -15.22 6.39 -3.26
C ARG A 154 -14.59 5.39 -4.24
N MET A 155 -13.33 5.02 -4.05
CA MET A 155 -12.67 4.02 -4.90
C MET A 155 -13.36 2.67 -4.82
N HIS A 156 -13.72 2.24 -3.60
CA HIS A 156 -14.48 1.00 -3.39
C HIS A 156 -15.89 1.07 -4.01
N ALA A 157 -16.59 2.20 -3.90
CA ALA A 157 -17.88 2.38 -4.57
C ALA A 157 -17.73 2.28 -6.10
N ALA A 158 -16.70 2.90 -6.66
CA ALA A 158 -16.39 2.78 -8.07
C ALA A 158 -16.06 1.34 -8.50
N HIS A 159 -15.50 0.50 -7.62
CA HIS A 159 -15.33 -0.94 -7.86
C HIS A 159 -16.68 -1.68 -7.89
N LEU A 160 -17.59 -1.40 -6.96
CA LEU A 160 -18.90 -2.05 -6.91
C LEU A 160 -19.74 -1.75 -8.16
N ASP A 161 -19.58 -0.56 -8.73
CA ASP A 161 -20.29 -0.13 -9.94
C ASP A 161 -19.55 -0.50 -11.25
N TRP A 162 -18.36 -1.07 -11.16
CA TRP A 162 -17.54 -1.39 -12.33
C TRP A 162 -17.96 -2.69 -13.00
N ASP A 163 -18.02 -2.68 -14.34
CA ASP A 163 -18.39 -3.82 -15.17
C ASP A 163 -17.24 -4.84 -15.38
N GLY A 164 -16.08 -4.60 -14.75
CA GLY A 164 -14.89 -5.43 -14.88
C GLY A 164 -14.05 -5.16 -16.13
N VAL A 165 -14.46 -4.24 -17.02
CA VAL A 165 -13.76 -4.02 -18.31
C VAL A 165 -13.61 -2.55 -18.71
N THR A 166 -14.57 -1.68 -18.42
CA THR A 166 -14.60 -0.29 -18.90
C THR A 166 -13.75 0.62 -18.01
N ALA A 167 -12.80 1.32 -18.61
CA ALA A 167 -11.87 2.22 -17.90
C ALA A 167 -11.24 1.55 -16.66
N PRO A 168 -10.47 0.46 -16.85
CA PRO A 168 -9.91 -0.34 -15.76
C PRO A 168 -8.78 0.38 -15.01
N VAL A 169 -8.20 1.42 -15.62
CA VAL A 169 -7.15 2.27 -15.05
C VAL A 169 -7.61 3.71 -15.18
N ARG A 170 -7.55 4.45 -14.07
CA ARG A 170 -8.10 5.81 -13.91
C ARG A 170 -7.10 6.69 -13.18
N SER A 171 -7.25 8.00 -13.32
CA SER A 171 -6.50 8.97 -12.53
C SER A 171 -7.28 9.33 -11.26
N MET A 172 -6.58 9.92 -10.29
CA MET A 172 -7.26 10.49 -9.10
C MET A 172 -8.27 11.58 -9.45
N ALA A 173 -8.11 12.26 -10.60
CA ALA A 173 -9.06 13.28 -11.06
C ALA A 173 -10.41 12.69 -11.52
N ASP A 174 -10.45 11.39 -11.83
CA ASP A 174 -11.67 10.69 -12.21
C ASP A 174 -12.50 10.21 -11.01
N LEU A 175 -11.95 10.34 -9.80
CA LEU A 175 -12.62 9.97 -8.55
C LEU A 175 -13.66 11.03 -8.19
N ARG A 176 -14.94 10.73 -8.50
CA ARG A 176 -16.09 11.58 -8.19
C ARG A 176 -16.71 11.25 -6.84
#